data_AF-A0A7W0FDZ9-F1
#
_entry.id   AF-A0A7W0FDZ9-F1
#
_cell.length_a   1.000
_cell.length_b   1.000
_cell.length_c   1.000
_cell.angle_alpha   90.00
_cell.angle_beta   90.00
_cell.angle_gamma   90.00
#
_symmetry.space_group_name_H-M   'P 1'
#
loop_
_entity.id
_entity.type
_entity.pdbx_description
1 polymer ?
#
loop_
_entity_poly.entity_id
_entity_poly.type
_entity_poly.pdbx_seq_one_letter_code
_entity_poly.pdbx_strand_id
1 'polypeptide(L)' 'MRLNCLSCGYMLDLDNAYADYDGQFKCVICGAVLNLKIEEGKLKSASVAKAGQRPSERRVV' A
#
# COMPACT_ATOMS: atom_id res chain seq x y z
N MET A 1 9.73 10.71 4.59
CA MET A 1 9.34 10.63 3.16
C MET A 1 7.83 10.70 3.03
N ARG A 2 7.29 11.04 1.85
CA ARG A 2 5.84 11.12 1.62
C ARG A 2 5.45 10.20 0.48
N LEU A 3 4.39 9.41 0.65
CA LEU A 3 3.78 8.66 -0.45
C LEU A 3 2.30 9.00 -0.59
N ASN A 4 1.76 8.86 -1.78
CA ASN A 4 0.31 8.96 -1.97
C ASN A 4 -0.33 7.59 -1.87
N CYS A 5 -1.51 7.51 -1.27
CA CYS A 5 -2.31 6.30 -1.29
C CYS A 5 -2.64 5.96 -2.75
N LEU A 6 -2.27 4.77 -3.21
CA LEU A 6 -2.58 4.32 -4.57
C LEU A 6 -4.08 4.12 -4.82
N SER A 7 -4.90 4.13 -3.77
CA SER A 7 -6.36 3.95 -3.86
C SER A 7 -7.13 5.28 -3.87
N CYS A 8 -6.85 6.19 -2.93
CA CYS A 8 -7.60 7.46 -2.80
C CYS A 8 -6.78 8.73 -3.04
N GLY A 9 -5.46 8.63 -3.27
CA GLY A 9 -4.59 9.78 -3.48
C GLY A 9 -4.19 10.55 -2.22
N TYR A 10 -4.67 10.16 -1.03
CA TYR A 10 -4.30 10.82 0.21
C TYR A 10 -2.80 10.72 0.50
N MET A 11 -2.18 11.83 0.91
CA MET A 11 -0.74 11.89 1.19
C MET A 11 -0.45 11.32 2.59
N LEU A 12 0.36 10.28 2.62
CA LEU A 12 0.88 9.65 3.82
C LEU A 12 2.29 10.18 4.08
N ASP A 13 2.51 10.73 5.27
CA ASP A 13 3.83 11.11 5.76
C ASP A 13 4.42 9.93 6.55
N LEU A 14 5.49 9.35 6.02
CA LEU A 14 6.28 8.29 6.65
C LEU A 14 7.55 8.92 7.20
N ASP A 15 7.70 8.97 8.51
CA ASP A 15 8.90 9.51 9.15
C ASP A 15 10.18 8.71 8.84
N ASN A 16 11.34 9.31 9.15
CA ASN A 16 12.66 8.68 8.97
C ASN A 16 12.86 7.36 9.76
N ALA A 17 11.94 7.03 10.67
CA ALA A 17 11.92 5.73 11.35
C ALA A 17 11.70 4.54 10.38
N TYR A 18 11.20 4.79 9.17
CA TYR A 18 10.92 3.78 8.15
C TYR A 18 12.04 3.66 7.10
N ALA A 19 13.31 3.74 7.52
CA ALA A 19 14.45 3.64 6.60
C ALA A 19 14.54 2.25 5.92
N ASP A 20 14.23 1.19 6.67
CA ASP A 20 14.12 -0.18 6.18
C ASP A 20 12.80 -0.76 6.68
N TYR A 21 11.80 -0.79 5.79
CA TYR A 21 10.46 -1.23 6.11
C TYR A 21 9.89 -2.07 4.97
N ASP A 22 9.55 -3.31 5.29
CA ASP A 22 8.83 -4.21 4.39
C ASP A 22 7.56 -4.66 5.11
N GLY A 23 6.40 -4.24 4.59
CA GLY A 23 5.14 -4.53 5.27
C GLY A 23 3.89 -3.90 4.68
N GLN A 24 2.77 -4.17 5.35
CA GLN A 24 1.45 -3.67 4.99
C GLN A 24 1.12 -2.39 5.75
N PHE A 25 0.75 -1.36 5.00
CA PHE A 25 0.28 -0.08 5.51
C PHE A 25 -1.21 0.08 5.20
N LYS A 26 -2.04 0.31 6.21
CA LYS A 26 -3.47 0.59 6.02
C LYS A 26 -3.72 2.10 5.95
N CYS A 27 -4.28 2.57 4.83
CA CYS A 27 -4.70 3.95 4.69
C CYS A 27 -5.80 4.28 5.70
N VAL A 28 -5.55 5.30 6.53
CA VAL A 28 -6.51 5.75 7.55
C VAL A 28 -7.72 6.47 6.96
N ILE A 29 -7.64 6.92 5.71
CA ILE A 29 -8.72 7.67 5.04
C ILE A 29 -9.69 6.76 4.31
N CYS A 30 -9.21 5.85 3.46
CA CYS A 30 -10.06 4.97 2.67
C CYS A 30 -10.08 3.51 3.16
N GLY A 31 -9.24 3.17 4.13
CA GLY A 31 -9.13 1.80 4.66
C GLY A 31 -8.36 0.83 3.76
N ALA A 32 -7.90 1.26 2.57
CA ALA A 32 -7.14 0.40 1.66
C ALA A 32 -5.80 -0.02 2.27
N VAL A 33 -5.43 -1.28 2.08
CA VAL A 33 -4.14 -1.81 2.52
C VAL A 33 -3.15 -1.71 1.37
N LEU A 34 -1.95 -1.21 1.65
CA LEU A 34 -0.85 -1.00 0.71
C LEU A 34 0.33 -1.85 1.15
N ASN A 35 0.91 -2.67 0.28
CA ASN A 35 2.20 -3.29 0.51
C ASN A 35 3.29 -2.27 0.14
N LEU A 36 4.13 -1.91 1.11
CA LEU A 36 5.24 -0.99 0.93
C LEU A 36 6.55 -1.72 1.21
N LYS A 37 7.53 -1.48 0.34
CA LYS A 37 8.93 -1.87 0.55
C LYS A 37 9.80 -0.62 0.46
N ILE A 38 10.50 -0.34 1.54
CA ILE A 38 11.39 0.80 1.71
C ILE A 38 12.74 0.23 2.12
N GLU A 39 13.78 0.62 1.40
CA GLU A 39 15.16 0.23 1.69
C GLU A 39 16.02 1.49 1.59
N GLU A 40 16.90 1.72 2.57
CA GLU A 40 17.77 2.89 2.65
C GLU A 40 17.02 4.25 2.58
N GLY A 41 15.82 4.30 3.16
CA GLY A 41 14.96 5.49 3.14
C GLY A 41 14.36 5.82 1.77
N LYS A 42 14.42 4.90 0.81
CA LYS A 42 13.83 5.04 -0.53
C LYS A 42 12.73 4.01 -0.73
N LEU A 43 11.58 4.47 -1.19
CA LEU A 43 10.48 3.59 -1.54
C LEU A 43 10.85 2.79 -2.80
N LYS A 44 11.04 1.48 -2.63
CA LYS A 44 11.42 0.55 -3.71
C LYS A 44 10.20 0.02 -4.44
N SER A 45 9.12 -0.26 -3.72
CA SER A 45 7.86 -0.70 -4.30
C SER A 45 6.68 -0.35 -3.41
N ALA A 46 5.58 0.06 -4.04
CA ALA A 46 4.29 0.27 -3.40
C ALA A 46 3.20 -0.34 -4.29
N SER A 47 2.32 -1.14 -3.67
CA SER A 47 1.21 -1.77 -4.38
C SER A 47 0.00 -1.86 -3.46
N VAL A 48 -1.21 -1.76 -4.00
CA VAL A 48 -2.43 -1.99 -3.19
C VAL A 48 -2.48 -3.49 -2.88
N ALA A 49 -2.45 -3.84 -1.60
CA ALA A 49 -2.70 -5.20 -1.18
C ALA A 49 -4.11 -5.55 -1.63
N LYS A 50 -4.24 -6.59 -2.45
CA LYS A 50 -5.53 -7.15 -2.83
C LYS A 50 -6.20 -7.64 -1.55
N ALA A 51 -7.05 -6.80 -0.96
CA ALA A 51 -7.94 -7.19 0.12
C ALA A 51 -8.87 -8.26 -0.43
N GLY A 52 -8.48 -9.53 -0.28
CA GLY A 52 -9.20 -10.68 -0.79
C GLY A 52 -9.75 -10.48 -2.20
N GLN A 53 -8.97 -10.84 -3.23
CA GLN A 53 -9.63 -11.44 -4.37
C GLN A 53 -10.31 -12.72 -3.87
N ARG A 54 -11.53 -12.62 -3.32
CA ARG A 54 -12.51 -13.66 -3.62
C ARG A 54 -12.55 -13.65 -5.14
N PRO A 55 -12.21 -14.73 -5.84
CA PRO A 55 -12.35 -14.78 -7.28
C PRO A 55 -13.84 -14.64 -7.58
N SER A 56 -14.32 -13.41 -7.80
CA SER A 56 -15.60 -13.20 -8.46
C SER A 56 -15.36 -13.35 -9.95
N GLU A 57 -16.24 -14.10 -10.60
CA GLU A 57 -16.26 -14.47 -12.02
C GLU A 57 -15.41 -15.68 -12.44
N ARG A 58 -15.89 -16.88 -12.07
CA ARG A 58 -16.29 -17.81 -13.15
C ARG A 58 -17.65 -17.33 -13.67
N ARG A 59 -17.64 -16.48 -14.70
CA ARG A 59 -18.75 -16.40 -15.65
C ARG A 59 -18.58 -17.63 -16.54
N VAL A 60 -19.31 -18.71 -16.23
CA VAL A 60 -19.55 -19.76 -17.22
C VAL A 60 -20.97 -19.56 -17.71
N VAL A 61 -21.03 -19.28 -19.02
CA VAL A 61 -22.18 -19.22 -19.91
C VAL A 61 -23.20 -20.32 -19.70
#